data_AF-A0A1Q4GQ75-F1
#
_entry.id   AF-A0A1Q4GQ75-F1
#
_cell.length_a   1.000
_cell.length_b   1.000
_cell.length_c   1.000
_cell.angle_alpha   90.00
_cell.angle_beta   90.00
_cell.angle_gamma   90.00
#
_symmetry.space_group_name_H-M   'P 1'
#
loop_
_entity.id
_entity.type
_entity.pdbx_description
1 polymer ?
#
loop_
_entity_poly.entity_id
_entity_poly.type
_entity_poly.pdbx_seq_one_letter_code
_entity_poly.pdbx_strand_id
1 'polypeptide(L)'
;MPRRLGGVTQVNYSSIRAGLLEFRRRCEALQHGVLVHQLCRPIWQAFIKQAALEGALSLPGYARGGQAKRREYLAVKWIPQGWQWVDPKKEFDAMLTAIRSGLLSRSEAISSFGYDAEDVDREIAADNARADALGLVFESDPRHDLAAAPVVVPAVPDASGGATSDEATIV
;
A
#
# COMPACT_ATOMS: atom_id res chain seq x y z
N MET A 1 -16.67 14.19 -52.56
CA MET A 1 -15.69 13.42 -51.76
C MET A 1 -14.53 14.33 -51.36
N PRO A 2 -13.87 14.15 -50.20
CA PRO A 2 -14.37 14.06 -48.83
C PRO A 2 -14.11 15.38 -48.05
N ARG A 3 -14.97 15.69 -47.08
CA ARG A 3 -14.82 16.81 -46.12
C ARG A 3 -13.68 16.45 -45.18
N ARG A 4 -12.55 17.18 -45.21
CA ARG A 4 -11.44 16.97 -44.27
C ARG A 4 -11.97 17.20 -42.86
N LEU A 5 -12.03 16.12 -42.07
CA LEU A 5 -12.24 16.21 -40.62
C LEU A 5 -11.16 17.14 -40.06
N GLY A 6 -11.59 18.18 -39.35
CA GLY A 6 -10.74 19.24 -38.83
C GLY A 6 -9.52 18.66 -38.10
N GLY A 7 -8.34 19.03 -38.58
CA GLY A 7 -7.09 18.70 -37.93
C GLY A 7 -7.06 19.33 -36.55
N VAL A 8 -6.79 18.53 -35.52
CA VAL A 8 -6.29 19.00 -34.23
C VAL A 8 -4.83 19.43 -34.41
N THR A 9 -4.64 20.48 -35.21
CA THR A 9 -3.39 21.22 -35.28
C THR A 9 -3.33 22.13 -34.07
N GLN A 10 -2.32 21.91 -33.20
CA GLN A 10 -2.01 22.72 -32.01
C GLN A 10 -2.89 22.51 -30.77
N VAL A 11 -3.02 21.27 -30.29
CA VAL A 11 -3.26 21.07 -28.86
C VAL A 11 -1.91 20.83 -28.19
N ASN A 12 -1.47 21.81 -27.40
CA ASN A 12 -0.21 21.72 -26.66
C ASN A 12 -0.28 20.54 -25.68
N TYR A 13 0.79 19.76 -25.56
CA TYR A 13 0.85 18.59 -24.66
C TYR A 13 0.38 18.95 -23.23
N SER A 14 0.70 20.16 -22.78
CA SER A 14 0.28 20.70 -21.49
C SER A 14 -1.23 20.90 -21.33
N SER A 15 -1.97 21.29 -22.38
CA SER A 15 -3.43 21.48 -22.27
C SER A 15 -4.19 20.16 -22.33
N ILE A 16 -3.71 19.16 -23.08
CA ILE A 16 -4.26 17.79 -23.02
C ILE A 16 -4.05 17.19 -21.63
N ARG A 17 -2.84 17.33 -21.07
CA ARG A 17 -2.51 16.79 -19.73
C ARG A 17 -3.33 17.47 -18.64
N ALA A 18 -3.50 18.79 -18.71
CA ALA A 18 -4.36 19.52 -17.77
C ALA A 18 -5.83 19.07 -17.87
N GLY A 19 -6.37 18.92 -19.09
CA GLY A 19 -7.74 18.43 -19.30
C GLY A 19 -7.96 17.02 -18.79
N LEU A 20 -7.00 16.11 -18.99
CA LEU A 20 -7.07 14.74 -18.46
C LEU A 20 -7.06 14.72 -16.93
N LEU A 21 -6.25 15.58 -16.29
CA LEU A 21 -6.19 15.68 -14.85
C LEU A 21 -7.51 16.19 -14.25
N GLU A 22 -8.12 17.21 -14.86
CA GLU A 22 -9.43 17.69 -14.43
C GLU A 22 -10.54 16.64 -14.62
N PHE A 23 -10.51 15.90 -15.73
CA PHE A 23 -11.44 14.80 -15.97
C PHE A 23 -11.30 13.71 -14.90
N ARG A 24 -10.06 13.29 -14.62
CA ARG A 24 -9.75 12.32 -13.56
C ARG A 24 -10.29 12.77 -12.22
N ARG A 25 -10.03 14.03 -11.82
CA ARG A 25 -10.53 14.58 -10.55
C ARG A 25 -12.07 14.55 -10.46
N ARG A 26 -12.77 14.83 -11.56
CA ARG A 26 -14.25 14.75 -11.61
C ARG A 26 -14.73 13.30 -11.49
N CYS A 27 -14.07 12.36 -12.17
CA CYS A 27 -14.39 10.94 -12.08
C CYS A 27 -14.18 10.40 -10.67
N GLU A 28 -13.05 10.72 -10.03
CA GLU A 28 -12.75 10.32 -8.65
C GLU A 28 -13.79 10.90 -7.68
N ALA A 29 -14.17 12.17 -7.83
CA ALA A 29 -15.21 12.78 -7.02
C ALA A 29 -16.57 12.07 -7.16
N LEU A 30 -16.95 11.65 -8.36
CA LEU A 30 -18.17 10.88 -8.60
C LEU A 30 -18.08 9.45 -8.06
N GLN A 31 -16.94 8.78 -8.25
CA GLN A 31 -16.71 7.43 -7.75
C GLN A 31 -16.80 7.38 -6.23
N HIS A 32 -15.96 8.18 -5.56
CA HIS A 32 -15.90 8.20 -4.10
C HIS A 32 -17.10 8.88 -3.46
N GLY A 33 -17.62 9.95 -4.06
CA GLY A 33 -18.72 10.73 -3.48
C GLY A 33 -20.10 10.14 -3.73
N VAL A 34 -20.34 9.54 -4.90
CA VAL A 34 -21.69 9.10 -5.30
C VAL A 34 -21.76 7.59 -5.41
N LEU A 35 -20.93 6.95 -6.25
CA LEU A 35 -21.06 5.52 -6.54
C LEU A 35 -20.81 4.67 -5.29
N VAL A 36 -19.74 4.97 -4.54
CA VAL A 36 -19.43 4.24 -3.31
C VAL A 36 -20.57 4.36 -2.30
N HIS A 37 -21.14 5.55 -2.13
CA HIS A 37 -22.16 5.79 -1.10
C HIS A 37 -23.56 5.32 -1.48
N GLN A 38 -23.97 5.54 -2.73
CA GLN A 38 -25.33 5.29 -3.20
C GLN A 38 -25.52 3.87 -3.76
N LEU A 39 -24.45 3.23 -4.24
CA LEU A 39 -24.54 1.92 -4.88
C LEU A 39 -23.78 0.85 -4.08
N CYS A 40 -22.48 1.06 -3.89
CA CYS A 40 -21.62 0.01 -3.34
C CYS A 40 -21.95 -0.31 -1.88
N ARG A 41 -22.10 0.72 -1.03
CA ARG A 41 -22.45 0.55 0.39
C ARG A 41 -23.79 -0.16 0.63
N PRO A 42 -24.94 0.25 0.04
CA PRO A 42 -26.20 -0.43 0.30
C PRO A 42 -26.23 -1.87 -0.22
N ILE A 43 -25.61 -2.12 -1.38
CA ILE A 43 -25.50 -3.49 -1.92
C ILE A 43 -24.67 -4.38 -0.99
N TRP A 44 -23.52 -3.89 -0.52
CA TRP A 44 -22.67 -4.63 0.42
C TRP A 44 -23.39 -4.95 1.72
N GLN A 45 -24.11 -3.97 2.28
CA GLN A 45 -24.88 -4.17 3.51
C GLN A 45 -26.00 -5.19 3.32
N ALA A 46 -26.72 -5.14 2.19
CA ALA A 46 -27.75 -6.11 1.88
C ALA A 46 -27.16 -7.52 1.71
N PHE A 47 -26.03 -7.64 1.01
CA PHE A 47 -25.33 -8.90 0.80
C PHE A 47 -24.87 -9.53 2.13
N ILE A 48 -24.16 -8.79 2.98
CA ILE A 48 -23.69 -9.29 4.29
C ILE A 48 -24.86 -9.65 5.20
N LYS A 49 -25.93 -8.86 5.20
CA LYS A 49 -27.14 -9.18 5.97
C LYS A 49 -27.76 -10.50 5.50
N GLN A 50 -27.85 -10.72 4.19
CA GLN A 50 -28.40 -11.95 3.64
C GLN A 50 -27.50 -13.16 3.92
N ALA A 51 -26.19 -13.03 3.70
CA ALA A 51 -25.22 -14.09 3.98
C ALA A 51 -25.20 -14.50 5.46
N ALA A 52 -25.41 -13.53 6.37
CA ALA A 52 -25.55 -13.80 7.80
C ALA A 52 -26.87 -14.51 8.15
N LEU A 53 -27.96 -14.22 7.43
CA LEU A 53 -29.25 -14.90 7.62
C LEU A 53 -29.25 -16.34 7.08
N GLU A 54 -28.56 -16.57 5.96
CA GLU A 54 -28.39 -17.89 5.37
C GLU A 54 -27.38 -18.76 6.13
N GLY A 55 -26.60 -18.16 7.04
CA GLY A 55 -25.58 -18.87 7.82
C GLY A 55 -24.31 -19.21 7.02
N ALA A 56 -24.17 -18.71 5.79
CA ALA A 56 -22.98 -18.89 4.97
C ALA A 56 -21.75 -18.17 5.55
N LEU A 57 -21.99 -17.08 6.29
CA LEU A 57 -20.95 -16.33 6.99
C LEU A 57 -21.18 -16.39 8.50
N SER A 58 -20.26 -17.02 9.23
CA SER A 58 -20.29 -17.04 10.70
C SER A 58 -19.84 -15.67 11.22
N LEU A 59 -20.79 -14.84 11.65
CA LEU A 59 -20.54 -13.52 12.24
C LEU A 59 -21.00 -13.47 13.71
N PRO A 60 -20.13 -13.84 14.66
CA PRO A 60 -20.46 -13.87 16.08
C PRO A 60 -20.88 -12.48 16.58
N GLY A 61 -22.11 -12.37 17.07
CA GLY A 61 -22.61 -11.11 17.63
C GLY A 61 -23.01 -10.06 16.59
N TYR A 62 -23.11 -10.39 15.29
CA TYR A 62 -23.65 -9.45 14.30
C TYR A 62 -25.13 -9.09 14.56
N ALA A 63 -25.97 -10.10 14.84
CA ALA A 63 -27.37 -9.87 15.18
C ALA A 63 -27.57 -9.31 16.60
N ARG A 64 -26.76 -9.78 17.56
CA ARG A 64 -26.92 -9.49 19.02
C ARG A 64 -26.12 -8.28 19.52
N GLY A 65 -25.08 -7.86 18.80
CA GLY A 65 -24.07 -6.88 19.23
C GLY A 65 -24.41 -5.41 18.97
N GLY A 66 -25.67 -5.09 18.66
CA GLY A 66 -26.11 -3.73 18.36
C GLY A 66 -25.55 -3.18 17.05
N GLN A 67 -25.63 -1.85 16.87
CA GLN A 67 -25.19 -1.16 15.65
C GLN A 67 -23.66 -1.03 15.55
N ALA A 68 -22.97 -0.96 16.69
CA ALA A 68 -21.51 -0.81 16.74
C ALA A 68 -20.78 -2.04 16.15
N LYS A 69 -21.07 -3.25 16.64
CA LYS A 69 -20.47 -4.49 16.08
C LYS A 69 -20.83 -4.70 14.62
N ARG A 70 -22.07 -4.37 14.20
CA ARG A 70 -22.44 -4.45 12.78
C ARG A 70 -21.57 -3.54 11.92
N ARG A 71 -21.21 -2.34 12.39
CA ARG A 71 -20.38 -1.41 11.64
C ARG A 71 -18.95 -1.92 11.45
N GLU A 72 -18.41 -2.67 12.41
CA GLU A 72 -17.10 -3.32 12.29
C GLU A 72 -17.09 -4.37 11.17
N TYR A 73 -18.09 -5.27 11.15
CA TYR A 73 -18.21 -6.28 10.09
C TYR A 73 -18.56 -5.70 8.70
N LEU A 74 -19.13 -4.51 8.66
CA LEU A 74 -19.47 -3.80 7.41
C LEU A 74 -18.37 -2.82 6.97
N ALA A 75 -17.30 -2.67 7.74
CA ALA A 75 -16.17 -1.83 7.38
C ALA A 75 -15.43 -2.45 6.21
N VAL A 76 -15.46 -1.78 5.07
CA VAL A 76 -14.79 -2.21 3.84
C VAL A 76 -14.06 -1.02 3.23
N LYS A 77 -12.83 -1.25 2.75
CA LYS A 77 -12.07 -0.26 1.97
C LYS A 77 -12.52 -0.36 0.52
N TRP A 78 -13.05 0.73 -0.02
CA TRP A 78 -13.41 0.81 -1.44
C TRP A 78 -12.21 1.29 -2.23
N ILE A 79 -11.56 0.37 -2.94
CA ILE A 79 -10.38 0.67 -3.74
C ILE A 79 -10.83 0.74 -5.21
N PRO A 80 -10.90 1.93 -5.82
CA PRO A 80 -11.17 2.05 -7.26
C PRO A 80 -9.93 1.64 -8.05
N GLN A 81 -10.14 1.35 -9.34
CA GLN A 81 -9.05 1.08 -10.27
C GLN A 81 -8.02 2.24 -10.30
N GLY A 82 -6.74 1.90 -10.22
CA GLY A 82 -5.67 2.87 -10.33
C GLY A 82 -5.62 3.50 -11.72
N TRP A 83 -5.27 4.79 -11.77
CA TRP A 83 -5.06 5.47 -13.04
C TRP A 83 -3.64 5.26 -13.53
N GLN A 84 -3.50 5.02 -14.83
CA GLN A 84 -2.19 4.98 -15.46
C GLN A 84 -1.54 6.37 -15.46
N TRP A 85 -0.24 6.39 -15.17
CA TRP A 85 0.51 7.63 -15.10
C TRP A 85 1.03 8.05 -16.46
N VAL A 86 1.26 9.36 -16.59
CA VAL A 86 1.76 9.98 -17.83
C VAL A 86 3.27 9.77 -17.97
N ASP A 87 4.02 9.80 -16.86
CA ASP A 87 5.43 9.43 -16.79
C ASP A 87 5.60 8.43 -15.63
N PRO A 88 5.71 7.12 -15.89
CA PRO A 88 5.70 6.15 -14.80
C PRO A 88 6.92 6.31 -13.88
N LYS A 89 8.09 6.60 -14.44
CA LYS A 89 9.36 6.57 -13.71
C LYS A 89 9.45 7.67 -12.66
N LYS A 90 9.20 8.91 -13.05
CA LYS A 90 9.29 10.06 -12.11
C LYS A 90 8.28 9.93 -10.97
N GLU A 91 7.07 9.48 -11.29
CA GLU A 91 6.00 9.31 -10.33
C GLU A 91 6.30 8.16 -9.36
N PHE A 92 6.93 7.06 -9.80
CA PHE A 92 7.41 5.99 -8.92
C PHE A 92 8.54 6.46 -7.99
N ASP A 93 9.51 7.21 -8.52
CA ASP A 93 10.62 7.76 -7.72
C ASP A 93 10.10 8.72 -6.63
N ALA A 94 9.11 9.55 -6.98
CA ALA A 94 8.43 10.42 -6.04
C ALA A 94 7.65 9.65 -4.96
N MET A 95 6.95 8.57 -5.33
CA MET A 95 6.28 7.72 -4.33
C MET A 95 7.27 7.02 -3.41
N LEU A 96 8.36 6.46 -3.95
CA LEU A 96 9.40 5.82 -3.13
C LEU A 96 9.97 6.81 -2.12
N THR A 97 10.19 8.05 -2.56
CA THR A 97 10.64 9.14 -1.69
C THR A 97 9.59 9.49 -0.63
N ALA A 98 8.30 9.54 -1.00
CA ALA A 98 7.19 9.79 -0.06
C ALA A 98 7.02 8.66 0.97
N ILE A 99 7.26 7.41 0.57
CA ILE A 99 7.25 6.27 1.49
C ILE A 99 8.42 6.36 2.46
N ARG A 100 9.62 6.65 1.95
CA ARG A 100 10.83 6.81 2.77
C ARG A 100 10.74 8.01 3.72
N SER A 101 10.05 9.07 3.34
CA SER A 101 9.80 10.23 4.20
C SER A 101 8.64 10.04 5.19
N GLY A 102 7.94 8.91 5.13
CA GLY A 102 6.79 8.61 6.00
C GLY A 102 5.51 9.36 5.66
N LEU A 103 5.45 10.04 4.50
CA LEU A 103 4.25 10.73 4.03
C LEU A 103 3.22 9.78 3.43
N LEU A 104 3.67 8.61 2.95
CA LEU A 104 2.82 7.61 2.30
C LEU A 104 3.15 6.21 2.85
N SER A 105 2.14 5.40 3.14
CA SER A 105 2.38 3.99 3.50
C SER A 105 2.48 3.14 2.23
N ARG A 106 3.23 2.02 2.30
CA ARG A 106 3.29 1.03 1.22
C ARG A 106 1.89 0.53 0.85
N SER A 107 1.05 0.24 1.83
CA SER A 107 -0.32 -0.23 1.61
C SER A 107 -1.17 0.81 0.88
N GLU A 108 -1.01 2.09 1.20
CA GLU A 108 -1.72 3.17 0.52
C GLU A 108 -1.22 3.36 -0.92
N ALA A 109 0.08 3.22 -1.15
CA ALA A 109 0.65 3.22 -2.49
C ALA A 109 0.07 2.07 -3.34
N ILE A 110 0.00 0.85 -2.80
CA ILE A 110 -0.57 -0.32 -3.50
C ILE A 110 -2.07 -0.13 -3.77
N SER A 111 -2.83 0.35 -2.77
CA SER A 111 -4.24 0.68 -2.94
C SER A 111 -4.47 1.75 -3.99
N SER A 112 -3.55 2.70 -4.18
CA SER A 112 -3.67 3.72 -5.24
C SER A 112 -3.65 3.13 -6.66
N PHE A 113 -3.12 1.92 -6.83
CA PHE A 113 -3.13 1.18 -8.07
C PHE A 113 -4.39 0.30 -8.27
N GLY A 114 -5.26 0.21 -7.26
CA GLY A 114 -6.44 -0.64 -7.34
C GLY A 114 -6.26 -2.03 -6.73
N TYR A 115 -5.11 -2.31 -6.11
CA TYR A 115 -4.82 -3.62 -5.53
C TYR A 115 -4.96 -3.61 -4.00
N ASP A 116 -5.30 -4.76 -3.44
CA ASP A 116 -5.26 -4.96 -1.99
C ASP A 116 -3.81 -5.24 -1.55
N ALA A 117 -3.37 -4.57 -0.50
CA ALA A 117 -2.04 -4.75 0.04
C ALA A 117 -1.84 -6.15 0.63
N GLU A 118 -2.89 -6.73 1.25
CA GLU A 118 -2.81 -8.07 1.83
C GLU A 118 -2.65 -9.17 0.77
N ASP A 119 -3.31 -9.01 -0.37
CA ASP A 119 -3.18 -9.92 -1.51
C ASP A 119 -1.78 -9.81 -2.12
N VAL A 120 -1.27 -8.60 -2.32
CA VAL A 120 0.09 -8.38 -2.82
C VAL A 120 1.14 -8.92 -1.86
N ASP A 121 0.97 -8.76 -0.55
CA ASP A 121 1.87 -9.35 0.45
C ASP A 121 1.86 -10.89 0.38
N ARG A 122 0.68 -11.49 0.19
CA ARG A 122 0.53 -12.95 0.05
C ARG A 122 1.18 -13.46 -1.23
N GLU A 123 1.02 -12.74 -2.34
CA GLU A 123 1.68 -13.06 -3.62
C GLU A 123 3.19 -12.97 -3.49
N ILE A 124 3.74 -11.88 -2.93
CA ILE A 124 5.19 -11.74 -2.70
C ILE A 124 5.73 -12.87 -1.82
N ALA A 125 5.01 -13.24 -0.76
CA ALA A 125 5.42 -14.34 0.10
C ALA A 125 5.44 -15.69 -0.65
N ALA A 126 4.42 -15.95 -1.47
CA ALA A 126 4.36 -17.14 -2.31
C ALA A 126 5.44 -17.14 -3.41
N ASP A 127 5.75 -15.97 -3.97
CA ASP A 127 6.76 -15.81 -5.02
C ASP A 127 8.16 -16.05 -4.47
N ASN A 128 8.48 -15.49 -3.31
CA ASN A 128 9.75 -15.73 -2.63
C ASN A 128 9.91 -17.22 -2.28
N ALA A 129 8.87 -17.87 -1.76
CA ALA A 129 8.92 -19.31 -1.48
C ALA A 129 9.15 -20.16 -2.74
N ARG A 130 8.60 -19.76 -3.89
CA ARG A 130 8.86 -20.42 -5.18
C ARG A 130 10.26 -20.13 -5.71
N ALA A 131 10.75 -18.89 -5.54
CA ALA A 131 12.09 -18.49 -5.92
C ALA A 131 13.14 -19.30 -5.13
N ASP A 132 12.95 -19.42 -3.82
CA ASP A 132 13.78 -20.25 -2.92
C ASP A 132 13.78 -21.71 -3.35
N ALA A 133 12.62 -22.27 -3.68
CA ALA A 133 12.48 -23.66 -4.13
C ALA A 133 13.17 -23.93 -5.48
N LEU A 134 13.20 -22.93 -6.37
CA LEU A 134 13.81 -23.02 -7.69
C LEU A 134 15.27 -22.57 -7.73
N GLY A 135 15.80 -22.03 -6.63
CA GLY A 135 17.15 -21.44 -6.57
C GLY A 135 17.30 -20.19 -7.44
N LEU A 136 16.22 -19.45 -7.67
CA LEU A 136 16.22 -18.21 -8.46
C LEU A 136 16.50 -17.02 -7.55
N VAL A 137 17.53 -16.25 -7.87
CA VAL A 137 17.88 -15.02 -7.14
C VAL A 137 17.44 -13.82 -7.96
N PHE A 138 16.54 -13.01 -7.39
CA PHE A 138 16.05 -11.79 -8.01
C PHE A 138 16.55 -10.55 -7.27
N GLU A 139 16.92 -9.48 -7.99
CA GLU A 139 17.29 -8.18 -7.41
C GLU A 139 16.14 -7.50 -6.63
N SER A 140 14.92 -8.02 -6.76
CA SER A 140 13.76 -7.55 -6.02
C SER A 140 13.72 -8.06 -4.57
N ASP A 141 14.54 -9.06 -4.21
CA ASP A 141 14.62 -9.59 -2.84
C ASP A 141 15.86 -9.08 -2.08
N PRO A 142 15.71 -8.07 -1.20
CA PRO A 142 16.83 -7.54 -0.42
C PRO A 142 17.36 -8.55 0.60
N ARG A 143 16.71 -9.70 0.85
CA ARG A 143 17.25 -10.75 1.73
C ARG A 143 18.57 -11.32 1.23
N HIS A 144 18.75 -11.38 -0.09
CA HIS A 144 19.98 -11.86 -0.70
C HIS A 144 21.05 -10.76 -0.83
N ASP A 145 20.64 -9.49 -0.86
CA ASP A 145 21.56 -8.34 -0.93
C ASP A 145 22.10 -7.94 0.46
N LEU A 146 21.29 -8.06 1.52
CA LEU A 146 21.66 -7.68 2.89
C LEU A 146 22.62 -8.65 3.58
N ALA A 147 22.79 -9.87 3.06
CA ALA A 147 23.77 -10.82 3.56
C ALA A 147 25.23 -10.33 3.42
N ALA A 148 25.46 -9.25 2.65
CA ALA A 148 26.77 -8.63 2.46
C ALA A 148 27.03 -7.37 3.33
N ALA A 149 26.08 -6.95 4.18
CA ALA A 149 26.33 -5.85 5.13
C ALA A 149 26.78 -6.44 6.48
N PRO A 150 28.04 -6.25 6.92
CA PRO A 150 28.45 -6.72 8.23
C PRO A 150 27.63 -5.96 9.28
N VAL A 151 26.85 -6.71 10.05
CA VAL A 151 26.20 -6.21 11.27
C VAL A 151 27.31 -5.76 12.21
N VAL A 152 27.61 -4.47 12.21
CA VAL A 152 28.45 -3.85 13.24
C VAL A 152 27.61 -3.84 14.50
N VAL A 153 27.74 -4.88 15.30
CA VAL A 153 27.27 -4.87 16.69
C VAL A 153 28.14 -3.83 17.41
N PRO A 154 27.57 -2.75 17.97
CA PRO A 154 28.37 -1.83 18.77
C PRO A 154 28.85 -2.58 20.00
N ALA A 155 30.18 -2.68 20.15
CA ALA A 155 30.81 -3.30 21.30
C ALA A 155 30.34 -2.60 22.58
N VAL A 156 29.71 -3.37 23.47
CA VAL A 156 29.39 -2.93 24.83
C VAL A 156 30.73 -2.73 25.55
N PRO A 157 31.02 -1.55 26.15
CA PRO A 157 32.23 -1.39 26.93
C PRO A 157 32.09 -2.21 28.22
N ASP A 158 32.93 -3.23 28.38
CA ASP A 158 32.99 -4.04 29.59
C ASP A 158 33.33 -3.16 30.80
N ALA A 159 32.35 -3.00 31.69
CA ALA A 159 32.50 -2.38 32.99
C ALA A 159 32.55 -3.45 34.09
N SER A 160 33.75 -3.97 34.35
CA SER A 160 34.16 -4.62 35.60
C SER A 160 35.69 -4.64 35.61
N GLY A 161 36.42 -3.91 36.45
CA GLY A 161 36.27 -3.81 37.89
C GLY A 161 37.47 -4.50 38.53
N GLY A 162 38.53 -3.73 38.83
CA GLY A 162 39.73 -4.21 39.51
C GLY A 162 40.33 -3.11 40.37
N ALA A 163 39.79 -2.94 41.58
CA ALA A 163 40.43 -2.19 42.65
C ALA A 163 41.25 -3.16 43.50
N THR A 164 42.53 -2.88 43.78
CA THR A 164 43.10 -2.75 45.15
C THR A 164 44.62 -2.51 45.17
N SER A 165 45.00 -1.49 45.96
CA SER A 165 46.19 -1.30 46.82
C SER A 165 47.63 -1.49 46.33
N ASP A 166 48.44 -0.42 46.46
CA ASP A 166 49.70 -0.38 47.23
C ASP A 166 50.10 1.10 47.39
N GLU A 167 50.02 1.68 48.59
CA GLU A 167 51.00 1.68 49.70
C GLU A 167 52.05 2.80 49.57
N ALA A 168 52.18 3.55 50.66
CA ALA A 168 53.02 4.72 50.81
C ALA A 168 54.51 4.37 50.82
N THR A 169 55.36 5.22 50.26
CA THR A 169 56.74 5.41 50.74
C THR A 169 57.25 6.81 50.41
N ILE A 170 57.65 7.48 51.48
CA ILE A 170 58.47 8.70 51.58
C ILE A 170 59.90 8.38 51.09
N VAL A 171 60.45 9.17 50.17
CA VAL A 171 61.73 9.94 50.27
C VAL A 171 61.71 11.02 49.20
#